data_AF-A0A932JN50-F1
#
_entry.id   AF-A0A932JN50-F1
#
_cell.length_a   1.000
_cell.length_b   1.000
_cell.length_c   1.000
_cell.angle_alpha   90.00
_cell.angle_beta   90.00
_cell.angle_gamma   90.00
#
_symmetry.space_group_name_H-M   'P 1'
#
loop_
_entity.id
_entity.type
_entity.pdbx_description
1 polymer ?
#
loop_
_entity_poly.entity_id
_entity_poly.type
_entity_poly.pdbx_seq_one_letter_code
_entity_poly.pdbx_strand_id
1 'polypeptide(L)'
;MRRAVQKDGKLCGQKAAWDRAQYMKDVGDVFAGKKDPGRPLYLGPTPVVLQFVGAKDYPVVMPASVVTKAREKHSVGMEILTRVPDFLADPLMVFRSDTEPNALVVLAEIESAGRPVVAALHLERKQYSIDVNRVASVHAKDTLGQIQDYIDEDLTLYWDEEKAKAWLSHRKLNAPGQAKPSTDTILSKADFVKAQPTGVIPKYDENLLLEMMDDEARGLGSGVVREASAFASGGFWMRGAAAALLLLSACGPKADYGHAVRVEATGDPLKAVAAWEAFLKAHPLDERGPEAAYRVASLYAVALGRCEEARPLFEAAARSSGPWTEPAKLGVMSCPDYFPLAAGARWTFVDTLSGGQNMRLETKVVVATGTSAGLVKGQFYAGDQAFRDYRRRYEKADWSVWEEDEGVRSPILRWPYNKGRTWTAEKAQGSVTYTIESAAASVKVKAGSYSGCLKVRSQAAGYDASWVYDYYCPGVGRVKTTVGVPGAENPNTELAEFRP
;
A
#
# COMPACT_ATOMS: atom_id res chain seq x y z
N MET A 1 28.03 -37.45 -14.68
CA MET A 1 29.13 -36.62 -14.16
C MET A 1 28.99 -35.21 -14.74
N ARG A 2 29.07 -34.19 -13.86
CA ARG A 2 29.11 -32.73 -14.11
C ARG A 2 27.88 -32.09 -14.78
N ARG A 3 26.92 -31.64 -13.94
CA ARG A 3 25.92 -30.61 -14.27
C ARG A 3 26.66 -29.29 -14.52
N ALA A 4 26.43 -28.67 -15.67
CA ALA A 4 26.72 -27.27 -15.89
C ALA A 4 25.72 -26.44 -15.08
N VAL A 5 26.24 -25.74 -14.08
CA VAL A 5 25.58 -24.69 -13.32
C VAL A 5 25.32 -23.54 -14.30
N GLN A 6 24.05 -23.25 -14.59
CA GLN A 6 23.68 -21.99 -15.21
C GLN A 6 23.76 -20.93 -14.11
N LYS A 7 24.86 -20.17 -14.16
CA LYS A 7 25.13 -18.98 -13.35
C LYS A 7 24.00 -17.96 -13.58
N ASP A 8 23.71 -17.21 -12.52
CA ASP A 8 22.81 -16.06 -12.45
C ASP A 8 21.42 -16.38 -11.89
N GLY A 9 21.39 -16.78 -10.62
CA GLY A 9 20.22 -16.75 -9.74
C GLY A 9 19.78 -15.32 -9.44
N LYS A 10 19.36 -14.56 -10.47
CA LYS A 10 18.63 -13.31 -10.28
C LYS A 10 17.14 -13.65 -10.14
N LEU A 11 16.61 -13.40 -8.94
CA LEU A 11 15.18 -13.35 -8.68
C LEU A 11 14.52 -12.44 -9.74
N CYS A 12 13.71 -13.04 -10.60
CA CYS A 12 12.93 -12.31 -11.58
C CYS A 12 11.81 -11.57 -10.84
N GLY A 13 11.96 -10.25 -10.68
CA GLY A 13 10.81 -9.35 -10.52
C GLY A 13 10.30 -9.11 -9.10
N GLN A 14 11.15 -8.64 -8.18
CA GLN A 14 10.69 -7.74 -7.11
C GLN A 14 11.47 -6.43 -7.21
N LYS A 15 10.95 -5.49 -8.00
CA LYS A 15 11.34 -4.09 -7.86
C LYS A 15 10.54 -3.59 -6.67
N ALA A 16 11.16 -3.53 -5.50
CA ALA A 16 10.49 -3.03 -4.30
C ALA A 16 9.93 -1.61 -4.58
N ALA A 17 8.72 -1.33 -4.09
CA ALA A 17 7.99 -0.10 -4.39
C ALA A 17 8.52 1.10 -3.59
N TRP A 18 9.79 1.40 -3.80
CA TRP A 18 10.43 2.62 -3.36
C TRP A 18 11.13 3.24 -4.56
N ASP A 19 11.12 4.56 -4.61
CA ASP A 19 11.90 5.29 -5.58
C ASP A 19 13.39 5.05 -5.34
N ARG A 20 14.01 4.21 -6.16
CA ARG A 20 15.45 3.97 -6.05
C ARG A 20 16.26 5.21 -6.31
N ALA A 21 15.84 6.04 -7.26
CA ALA A 21 16.56 7.26 -7.60
C ALA A 21 16.45 8.28 -6.46
N GLN A 22 15.24 8.51 -5.94
CA GLN A 22 15.03 9.46 -4.85
C GLN A 22 15.66 8.99 -3.54
N TYR A 23 15.58 7.70 -3.19
CA TYR A 23 16.24 7.20 -1.98
C TYR A 23 17.77 7.35 -2.07
N MET A 24 18.37 7.00 -3.21
CA MET A 24 19.80 7.20 -3.42
C MET A 24 20.19 8.68 -3.35
N LYS A 25 19.37 9.57 -3.92
CA LYS A 25 19.54 11.02 -3.81
C LYS A 25 19.46 11.48 -2.35
N ASP A 26 18.47 11.01 -1.59
CA ASP A 26 18.27 11.36 -0.19
C ASP A 26 19.44 10.92 0.69
N VAL A 27 19.98 9.72 0.48
CA VAL A 27 21.22 9.27 1.13
C VAL A 27 22.38 10.19 0.74
N GLY A 28 22.54 10.51 -0.55
CA GLY A 28 23.54 11.44 -1.04
C GLY A 28 23.44 12.83 -0.40
N ASP A 29 22.24 13.37 -0.25
CA ASP A 29 21.97 14.66 0.37
C ASP A 29 22.33 14.65 1.87
N VAL A 30 22.09 13.55 2.59
CA VAL A 30 22.57 13.41 3.98
C VAL A 30 24.10 13.40 4.02
N PHE A 31 24.76 12.65 3.15
CA PHE A 31 26.22 12.59 3.08
C PHE A 31 26.86 13.95 2.77
N ALA A 32 26.18 14.74 1.94
CA ALA A 32 26.57 16.11 1.58
C ALA A 32 26.18 17.15 2.64
N GLY A 33 25.52 16.76 3.74
CA GLY A 33 25.04 17.68 4.78
C GLY A 33 23.90 18.59 4.34
N LYS A 34 23.21 18.23 3.24
CA LYS A 34 22.13 19.01 2.61
C LYS A 34 20.73 18.57 3.05
N LYS A 35 20.60 17.44 3.73
CA LYS A 35 19.31 16.93 4.23
C LYS A 35 19.04 17.46 5.63
N ASP A 36 17.81 17.89 5.87
CA ASP A 36 17.33 18.25 7.20
C ASP A 36 17.43 17.05 8.18
N PRO A 37 18.16 17.17 9.31
CA PRO A 37 18.26 16.12 10.32
C PRO A 37 16.92 15.66 10.92
N GLY A 38 15.92 16.55 10.94
CA GLY A 38 14.57 16.26 11.44
C GLY A 38 13.72 15.44 10.47
N ARG A 39 14.13 15.34 9.21
CA ARG A 39 13.40 14.67 8.14
C ARG A 39 13.92 13.24 7.91
N PRO A 40 13.14 12.19 8.23
CA PRO A 40 13.55 10.82 7.96
C PRO A 40 13.51 10.51 6.45
N LEU A 41 14.34 9.57 6.03
CA LEU A 41 14.32 9.00 4.69
C LEU A 41 13.17 8.01 4.59
N TYR A 42 12.46 8.01 3.47
CA TYR A 42 11.42 7.03 3.17
C TYR A 42 11.99 5.88 2.36
N LEU A 43 11.71 4.65 2.79
CA LEU A 43 12.24 3.41 2.21
C LEU A 43 11.16 2.60 1.47
N GLY A 44 9.93 3.13 1.35
CA GLY A 44 8.80 2.43 0.76
C GLY A 44 7.84 1.80 1.78
N PRO A 45 6.87 0.98 1.33
CA PRO A 45 6.03 0.16 2.20
C PRO A 45 6.85 -0.93 2.91
N THR A 46 6.23 -1.58 3.89
CA THR A 46 6.89 -2.70 4.58
C THR A 46 7.06 -3.87 3.62
N PRO A 47 8.28 -4.37 3.39
CA PRO A 47 8.49 -5.50 2.48
C PRO A 47 7.68 -6.73 2.90
N VAL A 48 7.15 -7.45 1.92
CA VAL A 48 6.24 -8.60 2.16
C VAL A 48 6.90 -9.66 3.04
N VAL A 49 8.22 -9.87 2.92
CA VAL A 49 8.96 -10.81 3.79
C VAL A 49 8.93 -10.40 5.26
N LEU A 50 8.94 -9.09 5.55
CA LEU A 50 8.80 -8.58 6.91
C LEU A 50 7.35 -8.66 7.38
N GLN A 51 6.38 -8.45 6.47
CA GLN A 51 4.97 -8.67 6.81
C GLN A 51 4.67 -10.13 7.13
N PHE A 52 5.31 -11.04 6.40
CA PHE A 52 5.17 -12.49 6.58
C PHE A 52 5.62 -12.96 7.96
N VAL A 53 6.62 -12.29 8.56
CA VAL A 53 7.05 -12.53 9.94
C VAL A 53 6.31 -11.68 10.98
N GLY A 54 5.21 -11.01 10.59
CA GLY A 54 4.29 -10.33 11.50
C GLY A 54 4.38 -8.80 11.55
N ALA A 55 5.21 -8.15 10.73
CA ALA A 55 5.21 -6.69 10.66
C ALA A 55 3.96 -6.15 9.96
N LYS A 56 3.28 -5.15 10.55
CA LYS A 56 2.17 -4.47 9.87
C LYS A 56 2.65 -3.69 8.67
N ASP A 57 1.79 -3.55 7.65
CA ASP A 57 2.08 -2.76 6.45
C ASP A 57 2.02 -1.24 6.72
N TYR A 58 3.04 -0.75 7.42
CA TYR A 58 3.27 0.66 7.67
C TYR A 58 4.44 1.19 6.83
N PRO A 59 4.53 2.50 6.59
CA PRO A 59 5.69 3.11 5.93
C PRO A 59 7.00 2.71 6.61
N VAL A 60 8.00 2.31 5.83
CA VAL A 60 9.35 2.11 6.34
C VAL A 60 10.11 3.42 6.24
N VAL A 61 10.64 3.88 7.37
CA VAL A 61 11.40 5.13 7.43
C VAL A 61 12.72 4.94 8.15
N MET A 62 13.72 5.75 7.79
CA MET A 62 15.05 5.74 8.41
C MET A 62 15.46 7.17 8.76
N PRO A 63 15.64 7.53 10.03
CA PRO A 63 16.12 8.86 10.41
C PRO A 63 17.46 9.21 9.73
N ALA A 64 17.65 10.46 9.31
CA ALA A 64 18.92 10.92 8.72
C ALA A 64 20.12 10.71 9.68
N SER A 65 19.88 10.73 11.00
CA SER A 65 20.88 10.42 12.01
C SER A 65 21.37 8.97 11.95
N VAL A 66 20.60 8.03 11.41
CA VAL A 66 21.03 6.64 11.20
C VAL A 66 22.06 6.57 10.09
N VAL A 67 21.84 7.27 8.97
CA VAL A 67 22.82 7.38 7.86
C VAL A 67 24.13 8.00 8.36
N THR A 68 24.01 9.08 9.16
CA THR A 68 25.16 9.77 9.74
C THR A 68 25.94 8.87 10.70
N LYS A 69 25.25 8.19 11.63
CA LYS A 69 25.88 7.25 12.57
C LYS A 69 26.49 6.04 11.87
N ALA A 70 25.83 5.50 10.85
CA ALA A 70 26.33 4.35 10.08
C ALA A 70 27.65 4.69 9.38
N ARG A 71 27.75 5.91 8.81
CA ARG A 71 28.98 6.46 8.25
C ARG A 71 30.06 6.67 9.31
N GLU A 72 29.76 7.43 10.37
CA GLU A 72 30.77 7.94 11.32
C GLU A 72 31.23 6.90 12.34
N LYS A 73 30.31 6.04 12.81
CA LYS A 73 30.58 5.11 13.91
C LYS A 73 30.75 3.66 13.46
N HIS A 74 30.13 3.28 12.35
CA HIS A 74 30.08 1.88 11.92
C HIS A 74 30.81 1.62 10.58
N SER A 75 31.44 2.64 9.99
CA SER A 75 32.16 2.56 8.70
C SER A 75 31.33 1.89 7.60
N VAL A 76 30.02 2.14 7.59
CA VAL A 76 29.13 1.68 6.53
C VAL A 76 29.07 2.79 5.48
N GLY A 77 29.60 2.50 4.30
CA GLY A 77 29.64 3.46 3.21
C GLY A 77 28.30 3.62 2.49
N MET A 78 28.25 4.62 1.62
CA MET A 78 27.08 4.94 0.80
C MET A 78 26.62 3.75 -0.04
N GLU A 79 27.55 2.90 -0.48
CA GLU A 79 27.30 1.69 -1.26
C GLU A 79 26.43 0.66 -0.54
N ILE A 80 26.47 0.62 0.79
CA ILE A 80 25.61 -0.24 1.61
C ILE A 80 24.32 0.49 1.98
N LEU A 81 24.42 1.76 2.38
CA LEU A 81 23.25 2.52 2.84
C LEU A 81 22.22 2.73 1.73
N THR A 82 22.65 2.90 0.48
CA THR A 82 21.75 2.96 -0.69
C THR A 82 21.03 1.65 -1.00
N ARG A 83 21.46 0.53 -0.39
CA ARG A 83 20.91 -0.82 -0.59
C ARG A 83 20.05 -1.29 0.58
N VAL A 84 19.80 -0.47 1.60
CA VAL A 84 18.95 -0.85 2.74
C VAL A 84 17.59 -1.38 2.29
N PRO A 85 16.85 -0.69 1.41
CA PRO A 85 15.58 -1.23 0.94
C PRO A 85 15.71 -2.57 0.17
N ASP A 86 16.81 -2.78 -0.57
CA ASP A 86 17.05 -4.03 -1.30
C ASP A 86 17.14 -5.22 -0.33
N PHE A 87 17.93 -5.11 0.75
CA PHE A 87 18.12 -6.23 1.68
C PHE A 87 17.02 -6.37 2.74
N LEU A 88 16.18 -5.34 2.97
CA LEU A 88 14.94 -5.50 3.73
C LEU A 88 13.89 -6.31 2.95
N ALA A 89 13.94 -6.25 1.61
CA ALA A 89 13.03 -6.99 0.74
C ALA A 89 13.50 -8.42 0.42
N ASP A 90 14.81 -8.67 0.42
CA ASP A 90 15.41 -9.99 0.18
C ASP A 90 16.50 -10.28 1.25
N PRO A 91 16.10 -10.51 2.52
CA PRO A 91 17.03 -10.78 3.61
C PRO A 91 17.56 -12.21 3.61
N LEU A 92 18.75 -12.43 4.18
CA LEU A 92 19.23 -13.78 4.48
C LEU A 92 18.40 -14.41 5.60
N MET A 93 18.22 -13.67 6.69
CA MET A 93 17.49 -14.11 7.87
C MET A 93 16.81 -12.91 8.55
N VAL A 94 15.70 -13.17 9.23
CA VAL A 94 15.02 -12.18 10.08
C VAL A 94 14.86 -12.78 11.46
N PHE A 95 15.26 -12.02 12.48
CA PHE A 95 15.18 -12.40 13.88
C PHE A 95 14.25 -11.47 14.64
N ARG A 96 13.64 -11.98 15.71
CA ARG A 96 13.07 -11.16 16.77
C ARG A 96 14.20 -10.47 17.53
N SER A 97 14.01 -9.20 17.91
CA SER A 97 14.97 -8.52 18.77
C SER A 97 14.94 -9.07 20.20
N ASP A 98 16.13 -9.30 20.75
CA ASP A 98 16.39 -9.70 22.14
C ASP A 98 16.33 -8.53 23.13
N THR A 99 16.53 -7.31 22.62
CA THR A 99 16.82 -6.10 23.41
C THR A 99 15.76 -5.02 23.29
N GLU A 100 14.94 -5.06 22.23
CA GLU A 100 13.88 -4.08 21.97
C GLU A 100 12.55 -4.80 21.69
N PRO A 101 11.51 -4.56 22.51
CA PRO A 101 10.18 -5.12 22.24
C PRO A 101 9.64 -4.66 20.89
N ASN A 102 8.92 -5.55 20.20
CA ASN A 102 8.32 -5.28 18.89
C ASN A 102 9.34 -4.77 17.86
N ALA A 103 10.51 -5.41 17.81
CA ALA A 103 11.55 -5.08 16.84
C ALA A 103 12.07 -6.34 16.12
N LEU A 104 12.55 -6.12 14.91
CA LEU A 104 13.17 -7.13 14.05
C LEU A 104 14.64 -6.80 13.83
N VAL A 105 15.46 -7.83 13.71
CA VAL A 105 16.83 -7.72 13.21
C VAL A 105 16.91 -8.44 11.87
N VAL A 106 17.28 -7.72 10.83
CA VAL A 106 17.37 -8.23 9.47
C VAL A 106 18.83 -8.40 9.10
N LEU A 107 19.23 -9.64 8.77
CA LEU A 107 20.56 -9.97 8.29
C LEU A 107 20.59 -9.91 6.77
N ALA A 108 21.50 -9.10 6.22
CA ALA A 108 21.68 -8.94 4.78
C ALA A 108 22.77 -9.88 4.24
N GLU A 109 22.72 -10.18 2.94
CA GLU A 109 23.76 -10.96 2.25
C GLU A 109 25.06 -10.16 2.02
N ILE A 110 25.04 -8.86 2.26
CA ILE A 110 26.17 -7.95 2.02
C ILE A 110 27.03 -7.78 3.26
N GLU A 111 28.29 -7.39 3.03
CA GLU A 111 29.27 -7.16 4.07
C GLU A 111 29.86 -5.76 3.99
N SER A 112 30.24 -5.21 5.14
CA SER A 112 31.13 -4.05 5.24
C SER A 112 32.44 -4.48 5.87
N ALA A 113 33.56 -4.30 5.17
CA ALA A 113 34.89 -4.69 5.64
C ALA A 113 34.96 -6.15 6.16
N GLY A 114 34.35 -7.10 5.44
CA GLY A 114 34.35 -8.53 5.78
C GLY A 114 33.43 -8.92 6.96
N ARG A 115 32.59 -8.00 7.43
CA ARG A 115 31.60 -8.24 8.49
C ARG A 115 30.17 -8.18 7.94
N PRO A 116 29.26 -9.06 8.39
CA PRO A 116 27.87 -9.05 7.95
C PRO A 116 27.17 -7.75 8.32
N VAL A 117 26.36 -7.24 7.41
CA VAL A 117 25.50 -6.08 7.66
C VAL A 117 24.16 -6.53 8.23
N VAL A 118 23.73 -5.87 9.31
CA VAL A 118 22.39 -6.01 9.89
C VAL A 118 21.66 -4.68 9.89
N ALA A 119 20.33 -4.73 9.79
CA ALA A 119 19.46 -3.60 10.07
C ALA A 119 18.49 -3.95 11.20
N ALA A 120 18.38 -3.05 12.18
CA ALA A 120 17.39 -3.16 13.25
C ALA A 120 16.17 -2.31 12.91
N LEU A 121 14.99 -2.92 12.98
CA LEU A 121 13.71 -2.28 12.71
C LEU A 121 12.86 -2.27 13.96
N HIS A 122 12.48 -1.09 14.42
CA HIS A 122 11.46 -0.93 15.46
C HIS A 122 10.10 -0.85 14.78
N LEU A 123 9.22 -1.80 15.05
CA LEU A 123 7.91 -1.87 14.43
C LEU A 123 6.92 -0.95 15.13
N GLU A 124 5.92 -0.50 14.38
CA GLU A 124 4.76 0.25 14.89
C GLU A 124 5.13 1.47 15.75
N ARG A 125 6.20 2.17 15.40
CA ARG A 125 6.62 3.38 16.11
C ARG A 125 5.81 4.57 15.62
N LYS A 126 5.46 5.47 16.54
CA LYS A 126 4.94 6.79 16.16
C LYS A 126 6.07 7.63 15.56
N GLN A 127 5.92 8.06 14.32
CA GLN A 127 6.71 9.12 13.69
C GLN A 127 5.72 10.19 13.24
N TYR A 128 5.86 11.39 13.80
CA TYR A 128 4.83 12.42 13.72
C TYR A 128 3.48 11.86 14.22
N SER A 129 2.45 11.82 13.36
CA SER A 129 1.11 11.32 13.70
C SER A 129 0.76 9.96 13.09
N ILE A 130 1.73 9.26 12.48
CA ILE A 130 1.53 7.95 11.84
C ILE A 130 2.35 6.87 12.52
N ASP A 131 1.86 5.63 12.42
CA ASP A 131 2.66 4.45 12.75
C ASP A 131 3.58 4.12 11.58
N VAL A 132 4.83 3.87 11.88
CA VAL A 132 5.88 3.53 10.91
C VAL A 132 6.67 2.34 11.41
N ASN A 133 7.23 1.58 10.48
CA ASN A 133 8.31 0.66 10.79
C ASN A 133 9.63 1.40 10.60
N ARG A 134 10.32 1.66 11.70
CA ARG A 134 11.50 2.55 11.71
C ARG A 134 12.78 1.73 11.68
N VAL A 135 13.61 1.93 10.66
CA VAL A 135 15.00 1.48 10.66
C VAL A 135 15.75 2.30 11.71
N ALA A 136 16.08 1.65 12.83
CA ALA A 136 16.72 2.27 13.99
C ALA A 136 18.25 2.25 13.89
N SER A 137 18.82 1.25 13.22
CA SER A 137 20.24 1.19 12.93
C SER A 137 20.54 0.33 11.70
N VAL A 138 21.66 0.64 11.04
CA VAL A 138 22.28 -0.19 10.00
C VAL A 138 23.77 -0.21 10.31
N HIS A 139 24.33 -1.40 10.53
CA HIS A 139 25.74 -1.53 10.89
C HIS A 139 26.26 -2.92 10.53
N ALA A 140 27.59 -3.02 10.39
CA ALA A 140 28.25 -4.30 10.37
C ALA A 140 28.32 -4.87 11.79
N LYS A 141 28.00 -6.16 11.96
CA LYS A 141 28.15 -6.87 13.23
C LYS A 141 29.60 -7.28 13.44
N ASP A 142 30.14 -6.92 14.60
CA ASP A 142 31.54 -7.16 14.96
C ASP A 142 31.85 -8.64 15.19
N THR A 143 30.87 -9.42 15.66
CA THR A 143 31.08 -10.82 16.04
C THR A 143 30.00 -11.70 15.42
N LEU A 144 30.43 -12.72 14.69
CA LEU A 144 29.55 -13.76 14.14
C LEU A 144 28.82 -14.55 15.23
N GLY A 145 29.40 -14.62 16.44
CA GLY A 145 28.79 -15.23 17.62
C GLY A 145 27.41 -14.67 17.94
N GLN A 146 27.19 -13.36 17.82
CA GLN A 146 25.87 -12.78 18.09
C GLN A 146 24.80 -13.23 17.09
N ILE A 147 25.19 -13.56 15.85
CA ILE A 147 24.26 -14.16 14.88
C ILE A 147 23.95 -15.60 15.28
N GLN A 148 24.94 -16.34 15.79
CA GLN A 148 24.73 -17.67 16.35
C GLN A 148 23.83 -17.63 17.59
N ASP A 149 24.01 -16.64 18.47
CA ASP A 149 23.20 -16.46 19.67
C ASP A 149 21.72 -16.27 19.30
N TYR A 150 21.41 -15.42 18.31
CA TYR A 150 20.03 -15.28 17.81
C TYR A 150 19.43 -16.59 17.28
N ILE A 151 20.26 -17.47 16.71
CA ILE A 151 19.83 -18.77 16.21
C ILE A 151 19.61 -19.74 17.37
N ASP A 152 20.54 -19.79 18.32
CA ASP A 152 20.55 -20.73 19.45
C ASP A 152 19.51 -20.37 20.53
N GLU A 153 19.14 -19.09 20.63
CA GLU A 153 18.08 -18.55 21.50
C GLU A 153 16.69 -18.59 20.86
N ASP A 154 16.55 -19.25 19.70
CA ASP A 154 15.27 -19.46 19.02
C ASP A 154 14.56 -18.16 18.58
N LEU A 155 15.33 -17.12 18.25
CA LEU A 155 14.79 -15.83 17.80
C LEU A 155 14.55 -15.77 16.29
N THR A 156 14.87 -16.82 15.55
CA THR A 156 14.78 -16.83 14.08
C THR A 156 13.33 -16.91 13.63
N LEU A 157 12.85 -15.90 12.91
CA LEU A 157 11.48 -15.84 12.38
C LEU A 157 11.43 -16.26 10.90
N TYR A 158 12.45 -15.89 10.13
CA TYR A 158 12.56 -16.24 8.71
C TYR A 158 14.01 -16.55 8.31
N TRP A 159 14.19 -17.46 7.35
CA TRP A 159 15.46 -17.64 6.67
C TRP A 159 15.31 -18.05 5.19
N ASP A 160 16.19 -17.52 4.34
CA ASP A 160 16.39 -18.02 2.97
C ASP A 160 17.26 -19.28 3.03
N GLU A 161 16.64 -20.45 3.12
CA GLU A 161 17.32 -21.74 3.30
C GLU A 161 18.53 -21.96 2.39
N GLU A 162 18.45 -21.54 1.13
CA GLU A 162 19.54 -21.75 0.16
C GLU A 162 20.70 -20.80 0.45
N LYS A 163 20.42 -19.50 0.54
CA LYS A 163 21.45 -18.48 0.73
C LYS A 163 22.02 -18.52 2.15
N ALA A 164 21.16 -18.59 3.17
CA ALA A 164 21.54 -18.59 4.57
C ALA A 164 22.36 -19.82 4.94
N LYS A 165 21.98 -21.02 4.47
CA LYS A 165 22.76 -22.24 4.74
C LYS A 165 24.16 -22.17 4.14
N ALA A 166 24.30 -21.68 2.91
CA ALA A 166 25.61 -21.47 2.29
C ALA A 166 26.43 -20.41 3.07
N TRP A 167 25.77 -19.32 3.47
CA TRP A 167 26.39 -18.23 4.22
C TRP A 167 26.89 -18.67 5.61
N LEU A 168 26.09 -19.44 6.35
CA LEU A 168 26.43 -20.00 7.66
C LEU A 168 27.54 -21.04 7.55
N SER A 169 27.47 -21.94 6.56
CA SER A 169 28.48 -22.99 6.35
C SER A 169 29.87 -22.42 6.09
N HIS A 170 29.98 -21.39 5.25
CA HIS A 170 31.26 -20.71 5.00
C HIS A 170 31.84 -20.05 6.27
N ARG A 171 31.00 -19.72 7.24
CA ARG A 171 31.37 -19.06 8.50
C ARG A 171 31.42 -20.01 9.70
N LYS A 172 31.24 -21.31 9.47
CA LYS A 172 31.23 -22.36 10.50
C LYS A 172 30.18 -22.09 11.60
N LEU A 173 29.06 -21.51 11.22
CA LEU A 173 27.89 -21.30 12.07
C LEU A 173 26.87 -22.43 11.84
N ASN A 174 26.09 -22.74 12.86
CA ASN A 174 25.01 -23.73 12.78
C ASN A 174 23.75 -23.11 12.17
N ALA A 175 22.98 -23.93 11.47
CA ALA A 175 21.64 -23.56 11.02
C ALA A 175 20.64 -23.58 12.19
N PRO A 176 19.52 -22.83 12.07
CA PRO A 176 18.40 -22.96 12.99
C PRO A 176 17.93 -24.41 13.10
N GLY A 177 17.61 -24.87 14.32
CA GLY A 177 17.20 -26.24 14.57
C GLY A 177 18.33 -27.27 14.64
N GLN A 178 19.58 -26.91 14.27
CA GLN A 178 20.68 -27.87 14.16
C GLN A 178 21.32 -28.23 15.52
N ALA A 179 21.49 -27.25 16.42
CA ALA A 179 22.05 -27.46 17.76
C ALA A 179 20.97 -27.85 18.78
N LYS A 180 19.78 -27.26 18.65
CA LYS A 180 18.57 -27.54 19.43
C LYS A 180 17.37 -27.41 18.50
N PRO A 181 16.35 -28.29 18.58
CA PRO A 181 15.10 -28.11 17.86
C PRO A 181 14.47 -26.76 18.22
N SER A 182 14.01 -26.02 17.21
CA SER A 182 13.26 -24.77 17.41
C SER A 182 11.91 -25.08 18.06
N THR A 183 11.48 -24.22 18.98
CA THR A 183 10.17 -24.33 19.65
C THR A 183 9.07 -23.63 18.85
N ASP A 184 9.44 -22.64 18.03
CA ASP A 184 8.56 -21.93 17.11
C ASP A 184 8.70 -22.45 15.66
N THR A 185 7.72 -22.16 14.81
CA THR A 185 7.82 -22.48 13.38
C THR A 185 8.63 -21.39 12.67
N ILE A 186 9.82 -21.75 12.19
CA ILE A 186 10.68 -20.85 11.40
C ILE A 186 10.18 -20.81 9.96
N LEU A 187 9.86 -19.63 9.46
CA LEU A 187 9.36 -19.46 8.09
C LEU A 187 10.51 -19.56 7.08
N SER A 188 10.33 -20.33 6.01
CA SER A 188 11.34 -20.45 4.95
C SER A 188 11.02 -19.57 3.74
N LYS A 189 12.00 -19.41 2.85
CA LYS A 189 11.73 -18.89 1.50
C LYS A 189 10.71 -19.72 0.73
N ALA A 190 10.66 -21.04 0.93
CA ALA A 190 9.65 -21.86 0.28
C ALA A 190 8.24 -21.56 0.82
N ASP A 191 8.10 -21.30 2.12
CA ASP A 191 6.82 -20.91 2.74
C ASP A 191 6.42 -19.50 2.32
N PHE A 192 7.39 -18.60 2.24
CA PHE A 192 7.21 -17.26 1.70
C PHE A 192 6.76 -17.30 0.23
N VAL A 193 7.40 -18.09 -0.63
CA VAL A 193 7.03 -18.23 -2.05
C VAL A 193 5.64 -18.88 -2.22
N LYS A 194 5.25 -19.78 -1.32
CA LYS A 194 3.88 -20.34 -1.28
C LYS A 194 2.86 -19.32 -0.78
N ALA A 195 3.26 -18.41 0.12
CA ALA A 195 2.41 -17.39 0.71
C ALA A 195 2.35 -16.08 -0.10
N GLN A 196 3.28 -15.88 -1.04
CA GLN A 196 3.32 -14.71 -1.91
C GLN A 196 2.19 -14.73 -2.93
N PRO A 197 1.31 -13.72 -2.98
CA PRO A 197 0.85 -13.25 -4.27
C PRO A 197 2.04 -12.94 -5.18
N THR A 198 2.11 -13.54 -6.35
CA THR A 198 2.50 -12.73 -7.52
C THR A 198 1.56 -11.48 -7.67
N GLY A 199 1.96 -10.36 -8.25
CA GLY A 199 1.02 -9.26 -8.55
C GLY A 199 1.08 -8.02 -7.65
N VAL A 200 1.52 -6.93 -8.31
CA VAL A 200 1.36 -5.49 -8.07
C VAL A 200 1.49 -4.97 -6.63
N ILE A 201 2.65 -4.38 -6.33
CA ILE A 201 2.86 -3.53 -5.15
C ILE A 201 2.13 -2.19 -5.38
N PRO A 202 1.33 -1.68 -4.42
CA PRO A 202 0.73 -0.36 -4.52
C PRO A 202 1.82 0.70 -4.67
N LYS A 203 1.77 1.48 -5.75
CA LYS A 203 2.66 2.63 -5.94
C LYS A 203 2.15 3.74 -5.01
N TYR A 204 2.87 4.04 -3.94
CA TYR A 204 2.66 5.27 -3.18
C TYR A 204 3.05 6.46 -4.06
N ASP A 205 2.23 7.51 -4.07
CA ASP A 205 2.54 8.74 -4.81
C ASP A 205 3.75 9.45 -4.16
N GLU A 206 4.90 9.37 -4.83
CA GLU A 206 6.16 9.98 -4.40
C GLU A 206 6.06 11.51 -4.26
N ASN A 207 5.20 12.17 -5.03
CA ASN A 207 5.03 13.63 -4.95
C ASN A 207 4.34 14.05 -3.65
N LEU A 208 3.45 13.21 -3.13
CA LEU A 208 2.65 13.51 -1.96
C LEU A 208 3.45 13.44 -0.64
N LEU A 209 4.41 12.51 -0.58
CA LEU A 209 5.35 12.39 0.54
C LEU A 209 6.43 13.48 0.47
N LEU A 210 6.89 13.87 -0.71
CA LEU A 210 7.79 15.03 -0.90
C LEU A 210 7.09 16.34 -0.51
N GLU A 211 5.83 16.55 -0.90
CA GLU A 211 5.05 17.75 -0.55
C GLU A 211 4.70 17.85 0.94
N MET A 212 4.40 16.74 1.61
CA MET A 212 4.15 16.72 3.06
C MET A 212 5.39 17.02 3.90
N MET A 213 6.58 16.88 3.32
CA MET A 213 7.86 17.10 3.99
C MET A 213 8.59 18.37 3.49
N ASP A 214 8.07 19.06 2.47
CA ASP A 214 8.58 20.33 1.93
C ASP A 214 7.79 21.56 2.44
N ASP A 215 6.60 21.39 3.01
CA ASP A 215 5.75 22.50 3.50
C ASP A 215 6.35 23.27 4.72
N GLU A 216 7.46 22.81 5.30
CA GLU A 216 8.24 23.56 6.30
C GLU A 216 9.50 24.25 5.71
N ALA A 217 9.91 23.93 4.48
CA ALA A 217 11.11 24.50 3.83
C ALA A 217 10.80 25.71 2.93
N ARG A 218 9.52 26.05 2.72
CA ARG A 218 9.08 27.15 1.84
C ARG A 218 9.27 28.56 2.40
N GLY A 219 10.11 28.72 3.41
CA GLY A 219 10.82 29.98 3.66
C GLY A 219 12.23 29.92 3.09
N LEU A 220 12.39 30.23 1.79
CA LEU A 220 13.61 30.69 1.07
C LEU A 220 13.79 30.04 -0.33
N GLY A 221 13.35 30.77 -1.36
CA GLY A 221 14.14 31.13 -2.54
C GLY A 221 14.62 30.09 -3.58
N SER A 222 13.86 30.01 -4.68
CA SER A 222 14.23 29.93 -6.12
C SER A 222 15.32 28.98 -6.67
N GLY A 223 14.97 28.28 -7.76
CA GLY A 223 15.70 28.47 -9.04
C GLY A 223 16.16 27.25 -9.84
N VAL A 224 15.61 27.14 -11.06
CA VAL A 224 16.26 26.78 -12.34
C VAL A 224 16.32 25.30 -12.80
N VAL A 225 16.04 25.19 -14.10
CA VAL A 225 15.78 24.07 -15.01
C VAL A 225 17.09 23.64 -15.73
N ARG A 226 17.29 22.35 -16.09
CA ARG A 226 17.55 21.87 -17.47
C ARG A 226 18.05 20.42 -17.62
N GLU A 227 17.62 19.89 -18.77
CA GLU A 227 17.82 18.63 -19.50
C GLU A 227 19.24 18.03 -19.56
N ALA A 228 19.33 16.71 -19.77
CA ALA A 228 20.08 16.11 -20.89
C ALA A 228 19.71 14.63 -21.09
N SER A 229 19.56 14.26 -22.36
CA SER A 229 19.17 12.97 -22.89
C SER A 229 20.37 12.22 -23.52
N ALA A 230 20.15 10.91 -23.69
CA ALA A 230 20.72 10.00 -24.69
C ALA A 230 22.21 9.59 -24.62
N PHE A 231 22.43 8.27 -24.61
CA PHE A 231 23.32 7.64 -25.58
C PHE A 231 22.86 6.21 -25.88
N ALA A 232 22.80 5.89 -27.17
CA ALA A 232 22.29 4.67 -27.74
C ALA A 232 23.43 3.75 -28.21
N SER A 233 23.04 2.49 -28.41
CA SER A 233 23.47 1.58 -29.47
C SER A 233 24.80 0.82 -29.35
N GLY A 234 24.70 -0.47 -29.63
CA GLY A 234 25.81 -1.39 -29.82
C GLY A 234 25.34 -2.84 -29.80
N GLY A 235 24.69 -3.30 -30.87
CA GLY A 235 24.42 -4.72 -31.10
C GLY A 235 25.49 -5.34 -31.98
N PHE A 236 25.79 -6.64 -31.83
CA PHE A 236 26.18 -7.51 -32.96
C PHE A 236 26.11 -9.03 -32.63
N TRP A 237 25.23 -9.74 -33.36
CA TRP A 237 25.36 -11.05 -34.06
C TRP A 237 25.19 -12.43 -33.37
N MET A 238 24.10 -13.07 -33.82
CA MET A 238 23.89 -14.46 -34.29
C MET A 238 24.71 -15.62 -33.71
N ARG A 239 23.98 -16.67 -33.28
CA ARG A 239 23.86 -17.94 -34.02
C ARG A 239 22.76 -18.81 -33.43
N GLY A 240 21.96 -19.40 -34.32
CA GLY A 240 20.82 -20.25 -33.98
C GLY A 240 21.21 -21.65 -33.51
N ALA A 241 20.25 -22.28 -32.83
CA ALA A 241 20.05 -23.72 -32.83
C ALA A 241 18.56 -23.96 -32.59
N ALA A 242 17.89 -24.45 -33.62
CA ALA A 242 16.54 -24.98 -33.52
C ALA A 242 16.59 -26.23 -32.64
N ALA A 243 16.07 -26.14 -31.43
CA ALA A 243 15.69 -27.30 -30.63
C ALA A 243 14.18 -27.38 -30.65
N ALA A 244 13.66 -28.28 -31.49
CA ALA A 244 12.28 -28.75 -31.40
C ALA A 244 12.11 -29.45 -30.04
N LEU A 245 11.70 -28.71 -29.03
CA LEU A 245 11.27 -29.27 -27.76
C LEU A 245 9.81 -29.72 -27.90
N LEU A 246 9.62 -31.02 -27.73
CA LEU A 246 8.34 -31.67 -27.50
C LEU A 246 7.50 -30.85 -26.52
N LEU A 247 6.43 -30.22 -27.04
CA LEU A 247 5.35 -29.63 -26.26
C LEU A 247 4.58 -30.75 -25.58
N LEU A 248 5.09 -31.25 -24.45
CA LEU A 248 4.23 -31.87 -23.45
C LEU A 248 3.38 -30.74 -22.90
N SER A 249 2.17 -30.60 -23.44
CA SER A 249 1.11 -29.82 -22.82
C SER A 249 0.92 -30.38 -21.42
N ALA A 250 1.53 -29.74 -20.42
CA ALA A 250 1.22 -29.99 -19.03
C ALA A 250 -0.22 -29.51 -18.83
N CYS A 251 -1.19 -30.38 -19.12
CA CYS A 251 -2.59 -30.10 -18.95
C CYS A 251 -2.93 -30.28 -17.47
N GLY A 252 -3.37 -29.22 -16.80
CA GLY A 252 -3.90 -29.30 -15.45
C GLY A 252 -3.89 -27.96 -14.71
N PRO A 253 -4.71 -27.83 -13.64
CA PRO A 253 -4.90 -26.56 -12.95
C PRO A 253 -3.60 -25.90 -12.47
N LYS A 254 -2.63 -26.70 -11.99
CA LYS A 254 -1.33 -26.20 -11.55
C LYS A 254 -0.47 -25.63 -12.68
N ALA A 255 -0.53 -26.24 -13.86
CA ALA A 255 0.24 -25.78 -15.00
C ALA A 255 -0.35 -24.50 -15.59
N ASP A 256 -1.69 -24.42 -15.66
CA ASP A 256 -2.42 -23.26 -16.17
C ASP A 256 -2.29 -22.06 -15.22
N TYR A 257 -2.41 -22.29 -13.91
CA TYR A 257 -2.10 -21.28 -12.89
C TYR A 257 -0.66 -20.78 -13.03
N GLY A 258 0.32 -21.69 -13.11
CA GLY A 258 1.72 -21.33 -13.27
C GLY A 258 2.00 -20.60 -14.59
N HIS A 259 1.23 -20.86 -15.65
CA HIS A 259 1.29 -20.11 -16.90
C HIS A 259 0.80 -18.68 -16.69
N ALA A 260 -0.37 -18.49 -16.06
CA ALA A 260 -0.91 -17.16 -15.77
C ALA A 260 0.05 -16.31 -14.94
N VAL A 261 0.65 -16.90 -13.91
CA VAL A 261 1.72 -16.27 -13.10
C VAL A 261 2.91 -15.82 -13.96
N ARG A 262 3.42 -16.70 -14.83
CA ARG A 262 4.56 -16.37 -15.71
C ARG A 262 4.21 -15.27 -16.71
N VAL A 263 2.98 -15.26 -17.23
CA VAL A 263 2.50 -14.24 -18.16
C VAL A 263 2.35 -12.91 -17.43
N GLU A 264 1.77 -12.88 -16.24
CA GLU A 264 1.66 -11.66 -15.42
C GLU A 264 3.04 -11.06 -15.12
N ALA A 265 4.03 -11.90 -14.80
CA ALA A 265 5.41 -11.48 -14.55
C ALA A 265 6.09 -10.79 -15.76
N THR A 266 5.55 -10.92 -16.98
CA THR A 266 6.05 -10.18 -18.15
C THR A 266 5.71 -8.69 -18.12
N GLY A 267 4.77 -8.28 -17.27
CA GLY A 267 4.33 -6.89 -17.14
C GLY A 267 3.34 -6.43 -18.21
N ASP A 268 2.85 -7.32 -19.07
CA ASP A 268 1.81 -7.03 -20.07
C ASP A 268 0.41 -7.28 -19.47
N PRO A 269 -0.34 -6.23 -19.11
CA PRO A 269 -1.61 -6.39 -18.38
C PRO A 269 -2.69 -7.07 -19.22
N LEU A 270 -2.68 -6.91 -20.55
CA LEU A 270 -3.69 -7.53 -21.42
C LEU A 270 -3.46 -9.04 -21.53
N LYS A 271 -2.20 -9.47 -21.67
CA LYS A 271 -1.87 -10.89 -21.66
C LYS A 271 -2.10 -11.52 -20.29
N ALA A 272 -1.78 -10.80 -19.22
CA ALA A 272 -2.00 -11.26 -17.86
C ALA A 272 -3.49 -11.50 -17.57
N VAL A 273 -4.35 -10.55 -17.94
CA VAL A 273 -5.81 -10.70 -17.84
C VAL A 273 -6.27 -11.92 -18.61
N ALA A 274 -5.89 -12.05 -19.88
CA ALA A 274 -6.30 -13.19 -20.70
C ALA A 274 -5.88 -14.55 -20.09
N ALA A 275 -4.68 -14.63 -19.51
CA ALA A 275 -4.19 -15.85 -18.90
C ALA A 275 -4.92 -16.20 -17.59
N TRP A 276 -5.22 -15.21 -16.74
CA TRP A 276 -5.98 -15.42 -15.51
C TRP A 276 -7.44 -15.75 -15.77
N GLU A 277 -8.07 -15.10 -16.75
CA GLU A 277 -9.44 -15.45 -17.18
C GLU A 277 -9.51 -16.86 -17.74
N ALA A 278 -8.51 -17.27 -18.53
CA ALA A 278 -8.43 -18.64 -19.04
C ALA A 278 -8.33 -19.66 -17.89
N PHE A 279 -7.52 -19.37 -16.86
CA PHE A 279 -7.42 -20.21 -15.66
C PHE A 279 -8.76 -20.31 -14.92
N LEU A 280 -9.39 -19.17 -14.59
CA LEU A 280 -10.67 -19.15 -13.87
C LEU A 280 -11.79 -19.86 -14.63
N LYS A 281 -11.80 -19.73 -15.95
CA LYS A 281 -12.77 -20.40 -16.82
C LYS A 281 -12.55 -21.90 -16.90
N ALA A 282 -11.29 -22.35 -17.00
CA ALA A 282 -10.96 -23.76 -17.10
C ALA A 282 -11.11 -24.49 -15.75
N HIS A 283 -10.87 -23.79 -14.64
CA HIS A 283 -10.79 -24.38 -13.29
C HIS A 283 -11.63 -23.63 -12.26
N PRO A 284 -12.97 -23.55 -12.44
CA PRO A 284 -13.85 -22.71 -11.62
C PRO A 284 -13.96 -23.14 -10.15
N LEU A 285 -13.56 -24.37 -9.81
CA LEU A 285 -13.60 -24.92 -8.45
C LEU A 285 -12.21 -25.12 -7.84
N ASP A 286 -11.15 -24.64 -8.49
CA ASP A 286 -9.79 -24.77 -7.97
C ASP A 286 -9.59 -23.90 -6.72
N GLU A 287 -8.83 -24.41 -5.75
CA GLU A 287 -8.55 -23.74 -4.48
C GLU A 287 -7.83 -22.39 -4.64
N ARG A 288 -7.12 -22.18 -5.76
CA ARG A 288 -6.46 -20.91 -6.11
C ARG A 288 -7.40 -19.93 -6.81
N GLY A 289 -8.65 -20.29 -7.02
CA GLY A 289 -9.68 -19.45 -7.65
C GLY A 289 -9.78 -18.05 -7.03
N PRO A 290 -9.85 -17.89 -5.68
CA PRO A 290 -9.91 -16.58 -5.05
C PRO A 290 -8.69 -15.69 -5.32
N GLU A 291 -7.51 -16.29 -5.32
CA GLU A 291 -6.28 -15.58 -5.68
C GLU A 291 -6.33 -15.12 -7.13
N ALA A 292 -6.61 -16.03 -8.05
CA ALA A 292 -6.72 -15.74 -9.47
C ALA A 292 -7.74 -14.62 -9.72
N ALA A 293 -8.90 -14.67 -9.06
CA ALA A 293 -9.94 -13.65 -9.12
C ALA A 293 -9.44 -12.28 -8.62
N TYR A 294 -8.76 -12.23 -7.46
CA TYR A 294 -8.18 -10.99 -6.95
C TYR A 294 -7.13 -10.39 -7.91
N ARG A 295 -6.27 -11.23 -8.51
CA ARG A 295 -5.22 -10.78 -9.43
C ARG A 295 -5.79 -10.16 -10.70
N VAL A 296 -6.71 -10.87 -11.36
CA VAL A 296 -7.35 -10.35 -12.57
C VAL A 296 -8.18 -9.10 -12.26
N ALA A 297 -8.85 -9.05 -11.11
CA ALA A 297 -9.58 -7.87 -10.66
C ALA A 297 -8.64 -6.67 -10.47
N SER A 298 -7.47 -6.90 -9.87
CA SER A 298 -6.44 -5.88 -9.66
C SER A 298 -5.85 -5.38 -10.98
N LEU A 299 -5.62 -6.26 -11.96
CA LEU A 299 -5.21 -5.87 -13.31
C LEU A 299 -6.29 -5.02 -13.99
N TYR A 300 -7.56 -5.43 -13.91
CA TYR A 300 -8.66 -4.64 -14.44
C TYR A 300 -8.74 -3.26 -13.78
N ALA A 301 -8.70 -3.19 -12.45
CA ALA A 301 -8.85 -1.96 -11.69
C ALA A 301 -7.66 -1.01 -11.86
N VAL A 302 -6.45 -1.51 -11.63
CA VAL A 302 -5.24 -0.67 -11.51
C VAL A 302 -4.57 -0.44 -12.86
N ALA A 303 -4.42 -1.48 -13.68
CA ALA A 303 -3.70 -1.36 -14.94
C ALA A 303 -4.59 -0.87 -16.09
N LEU A 304 -5.89 -1.20 -16.06
CA LEU A 304 -6.81 -0.91 -17.16
C LEU A 304 -7.91 0.12 -16.82
N GLY A 305 -8.11 0.49 -15.55
CA GLY A 305 -9.18 1.40 -15.13
C GLY A 305 -10.61 0.85 -15.36
N ARG A 306 -10.74 -0.48 -15.48
CA ARG A 306 -11.95 -1.21 -15.88
C ARG A 306 -12.69 -1.75 -14.66
N CYS A 307 -13.33 -0.84 -13.91
CA CYS A 307 -13.99 -1.20 -12.66
C CYS A 307 -15.23 -2.09 -12.81
N GLU A 308 -15.93 -2.02 -13.95
CA GLU A 308 -17.10 -2.86 -14.19
C GLU A 308 -16.73 -4.35 -14.25
N GLU A 309 -15.58 -4.65 -14.86
CA GLU A 309 -14.99 -5.98 -14.96
C GLU A 309 -14.28 -6.40 -13.68
N ALA A 310 -13.58 -5.49 -13.00
CA ALA A 310 -12.86 -5.79 -11.76
C ALA A 310 -13.80 -6.20 -10.61
N ARG A 311 -14.92 -5.49 -10.46
CA ARG A 311 -15.81 -5.60 -9.29
C ARG A 311 -16.38 -7.01 -9.03
N PRO A 312 -16.97 -7.73 -10.01
CA PRO A 312 -17.45 -9.10 -9.76
C PRO A 312 -16.32 -10.06 -9.36
N LEU A 313 -15.10 -9.84 -9.86
CA LEU A 313 -13.93 -10.67 -9.56
C LEU A 313 -13.39 -10.38 -8.15
N PHE A 314 -13.33 -9.10 -7.75
CA PHE A 314 -13.08 -8.73 -6.35
C PHE A 314 -14.17 -9.29 -5.43
N GLU A 315 -15.44 -9.18 -5.79
CA GLU A 315 -16.52 -9.72 -4.96
C GLU A 315 -16.41 -11.25 -4.78
N ALA A 316 -16.07 -11.98 -5.84
CA ALA A 316 -15.84 -13.43 -5.77
C ALA A 316 -14.70 -13.75 -4.79
N ALA A 317 -13.56 -13.06 -4.90
CA ALA A 317 -12.44 -13.23 -3.97
C ALA A 317 -12.79 -12.80 -2.53
N ALA A 318 -13.54 -11.71 -2.36
CA ALA A 318 -13.93 -11.14 -1.08
C ALA A 318 -14.95 -12.00 -0.31
N ARG A 319 -15.71 -12.83 -1.01
CA ARG A 319 -16.66 -13.79 -0.43
C ARG A 319 -16.02 -15.13 -0.08
N SER A 320 -14.80 -15.38 -0.55
CA SER A 320 -14.01 -16.54 -0.12
C SER A 320 -13.41 -16.32 1.28
N SER A 321 -12.94 -17.39 1.91
CA SER A 321 -12.07 -17.32 3.08
C SER A 321 -10.60 -17.42 2.64
N GLY A 322 -9.75 -16.56 3.20
CA GLY A 322 -8.31 -16.64 2.99
C GLY A 322 -7.62 -15.27 2.94
N PRO A 323 -6.36 -15.22 2.51
CA PRO A 323 -5.58 -13.98 2.47
C PRO A 323 -6.13 -12.94 1.47
N TRP A 324 -6.93 -13.36 0.50
CA TRP A 324 -7.53 -12.50 -0.53
C TRP A 324 -8.80 -11.79 -0.10
N THR A 325 -9.39 -12.20 1.03
CA THR A 325 -10.69 -11.72 1.48
C THR A 325 -10.69 -10.20 1.74
N GLU A 326 -9.84 -9.71 2.63
CA GLU A 326 -9.80 -8.28 2.98
C GLU A 326 -9.29 -7.38 1.85
N PRO A 327 -8.19 -7.72 1.13
CA PRO A 327 -7.76 -6.94 -0.02
C PRO A 327 -8.83 -6.83 -1.11
N ALA A 328 -9.60 -7.90 -1.34
CA ALA A 328 -10.66 -7.89 -2.33
C ALA A 328 -11.87 -7.06 -1.87
N LYS A 329 -12.25 -7.08 -0.57
CA LYS A 329 -13.26 -6.16 -0.03
C LYS A 329 -12.87 -4.70 -0.25
N LEU A 330 -11.59 -4.37 -0.01
CA LEU A 330 -11.07 -3.04 -0.28
C LEU A 330 -11.14 -2.70 -1.78
N GLY A 331 -10.81 -3.65 -2.65
CA GLY A 331 -10.94 -3.53 -4.11
C GLY A 331 -12.37 -3.20 -4.56
N VAL A 332 -13.38 -3.90 -4.01
CA VAL A 332 -14.80 -3.62 -4.26
C VAL A 332 -15.17 -2.17 -3.91
N MET A 333 -14.65 -1.64 -2.80
CA MET A 333 -14.93 -0.28 -2.32
C MET A 333 -14.09 0.81 -2.99
N SER A 334 -13.07 0.42 -3.77
CA SER A 334 -12.12 1.36 -4.40
C SER A 334 -12.23 1.37 -5.93
N CYS A 335 -13.11 0.57 -6.53
CA CYS A 335 -13.30 0.53 -7.98
C CYS A 335 -14.79 0.32 -8.35
N PRO A 336 -15.54 1.40 -8.68
CA PRO A 336 -15.14 2.80 -8.57
C PRO A 336 -15.05 3.27 -7.12
N ASP A 337 -14.11 4.18 -6.83
CA ASP A 337 -13.94 4.75 -5.50
C ASP A 337 -14.95 5.87 -5.23
N TYR A 338 -15.96 5.60 -4.41
CA TYR A 338 -16.95 6.58 -3.98
C TYR A 338 -16.52 7.38 -2.74
N PHE A 339 -15.33 7.16 -2.22
CA PHE A 339 -14.78 7.88 -1.08
C PHE A 339 -13.24 7.85 -1.11
N PRO A 340 -12.61 8.59 -2.04
CA PRO A 340 -11.16 8.58 -2.18
C PRO A 340 -10.51 9.20 -0.94
N LEU A 341 -9.50 8.50 -0.42
CA LEU A 341 -8.76 8.86 0.79
C LEU A 341 -7.27 9.04 0.50
N ALA A 342 -6.92 9.39 -0.74
CA ALA A 342 -5.57 9.76 -1.09
C ALA A 342 -5.09 10.87 -0.15
N ALA A 343 -3.86 10.74 0.37
CA ALA A 343 -3.32 11.79 1.22
C ALA A 343 -3.27 13.11 0.43
N GLY A 344 -3.43 14.24 1.12
CA GLY A 344 -3.40 15.55 0.47
C GLY A 344 -4.64 15.91 -0.34
N ALA A 345 -5.52 14.96 -0.67
CA ALA A 345 -6.79 15.22 -1.34
C ALA A 345 -7.57 16.32 -0.60
N ARG A 346 -8.11 17.29 -1.34
CA ARG A 346 -8.83 18.46 -0.81
C ARG A 346 -10.20 18.62 -1.44
N TRP A 347 -11.18 19.00 -0.64
CA TRP A 347 -12.51 19.38 -1.09
C TRP A 347 -12.86 20.75 -0.57
N THR A 348 -13.39 21.59 -1.46
CA THR A 348 -14.03 22.85 -1.09
C THR A 348 -15.52 22.71 -1.36
N PHE A 349 -16.30 22.62 -0.30
CA PHE A 349 -17.76 22.68 -0.37
C PHE A 349 -18.24 24.09 -0.09
N VAL A 350 -19.29 24.50 -0.79
CA VAL A 350 -19.92 25.81 -0.61
C VAL A 350 -21.42 25.64 -0.42
N ASP A 351 -22.06 26.58 0.28
CA ASP A 351 -23.52 26.67 0.25
C ASP A 351 -23.99 26.91 -1.18
N THR A 352 -24.99 26.14 -1.63
CA THR A 352 -25.39 26.16 -3.04
C THR A 352 -26.03 27.49 -3.46
N LEU A 353 -26.76 28.15 -2.55
CA LEU A 353 -27.54 29.34 -2.90
C LEU A 353 -26.66 30.56 -3.18
N SER A 354 -25.69 30.86 -2.31
CA SER A 354 -24.76 31.98 -2.52
C SER A 354 -23.49 31.57 -3.24
N GLY A 355 -23.23 30.26 -3.31
CA GLY A 355 -22.05 29.70 -3.92
C GLY A 355 -20.76 29.95 -3.14
N GLY A 356 -20.85 30.05 -1.81
CA GLY A 356 -19.71 30.17 -0.91
C GLY A 356 -19.51 31.54 -0.30
N GLN A 357 -20.34 32.52 -0.68
CA GLN A 357 -20.31 33.85 -0.06
C GLN A 357 -20.78 33.78 1.40
N ASN A 358 -21.76 32.92 1.69
CA ASN A 358 -22.31 32.75 3.03
C ASN A 358 -21.56 31.67 3.82
N MET A 359 -21.28 30.52 3.20
CA MET A 359 -20.56 29.44 3.88
C MET A 359 -19.71 28.62 2.92
N ARG A 360 -18.47 28.35 3.33
CA ARG A 360 -17.64 27.30 2.73
C ARG A 360 -17.04 26.38 3.78
N LEU A 361 -16.80 25.14 3.38
CA LEU A 361 -16.05 24.14 4.13
C LEU A 361 -14.88 23.69 3.27
N GLU A 362 -13.67 23.92 3.75
CA GLU A 362 -12.45 23.43 3.13
C GLU A 362 -11.93 22.25 3.93
N THR A 363 -11.75 21.09 3.29
CA THR A 363 -11.22 19.89 3.92
C THR A 363 -9.99 19.37 3.18
N LYS A 364 -9.15 18.64 3.92
CA LYS A 364 -7.95 17.95 3.44
C LYS A 364 -7.79 16.62 4.14
N VAL A 365 -7.41 15.57 3.41
CA VAL A 365 -6.86 14.35 4.00
C VAL A 365 -5.45 14.67 4.51
N VAL A 366 -5.30 14.75 5.84
CA VAL A 366 -4.02 15.09 6.49
C VAL A 366 -3.20 13.86 6.86
N VAL A 367 -3.84 12.70 6.93
CA VAL A 367 -3.20 11.39 7.16
C VAL A 367 -3.96 10.38 6.32
N ALA A 368 -3.27 9.47 5.64
CA ALA A 368 -3.87 8.37 4.90
C ALA A 368 -3.10 7.06 5.13
N THR A 369 -3.82 5.94 5.10
CA THR A 369 -3.26 4.58 5.01
C THR A 369 -3.63 4.04 3.64
N GLY A 370 -2.75 4.26 2.66
CA GLY A 370 -3.07 3.95 1.25
C GLY A 370 -4.39 4.59 0.82
N THR A 371 -5.31 3.77 0.31
CA THR A 371 -6.69 4.18 -0.03
C THR A 371 -7.73 3.68 0.99
N SER A 372 -7.30 2.98 2.04
CA SER A 372 -8.21 2.28 2.96
C SER A 372 -8.61 3.12 4.16
N ALA A 373 -7.82 4.08 4.61
CA ALA A 373 -8.20 4.94 5.73
C ALA A 373 -7.61 6.34 5.62
N GLY A 374 -8.22 7.32 6.29
CA GLY A 374 -7.65 8.65 6.38
C GLY A 374 -8.27 9.52 7.47
N LEU A 375 -7.49 10.49 7.95
CA LEU A 375 -7.97 11.57 8.80
C LEU A 375 -8.22 12.79 7.92
N VAL A 376 -9.48 13.22 7.85
CA VAL A 376 -9.88 14.44 7.15
C VAL A 376 -10.02 15.55 8.18
N LYS A 377 -9.28 16.64 7.97
CA LYS A 377 -9.42 17.88 8.75
C LYS A 377 -9.88 19.00 7.83
N GLY A 378 -10.49 20.02 8.41
CA GLY A 378 -10.94 21.17 7.65
C GLY A 378 -11.41 22.31 8.53
N GLN A 379 -11.93 23.34 7.89
CA GLN A 379 -12.44 24.54 8.52
C GLN A 379 -13.71 25.02 7.81
N PHE A 380 -14.71 25.41 8.59
CA PHE A 380 -15.86 26.17 8.11
C PHE A 380 -15.57 27.66 8.17
N TYR A 381 -15.97 28.36 7.11
CA TYR A 381 -15.85 29.81 6.98
C TYR A 381 -17.22 30.44 6.69
N ALA A 382 -17.44 31.64 7.23
CA ALA A 382 -18.54 32.54 6.89
C ALA A 382 -17.94 33.84 6.35
N GLY A 383 -18.12 34.12 5.05
CA GLY A 383 -17.24 35.05 4.36
C GLY A 383 -15.77 34.62 4.55
N ASP A 384 -14.87 35.52 4.89
CA ASP A 384 -13.45 35.19 5.11
C ASP A 384 -13.12 34.67 6.51
N GLN A 385 -14.10 34.67 7.43
CA GLN A 385 -13.87 34.33 8.83
C GLN A 385 -14.08 32.83 9.10
N ALA A 386 -13.04 32.16 9.58
CA ALA A 386 -13.14 30.80 10.13
C ALA A 386 -13.97 30.79 11.42
N PHE A 387 -14.94 29.86 11.54
CA PHE A 387 -15.83 29.82 12.72
C PHE A 387 -16.00 28.43 13.36
N ARG A 388 -15.68 27.33 12.66
CA ARG A 388 -15.76 25.98 13.22
C ARG A 388 -14.78 25.02 12.56
N ASP A 389 -14.10 24.21 13.36
CA ASP A 389 -13.19 23.18 12.85
C ASP A 389 -13.97 21.96 12.36
N TYR A 390 -13.40 21.26 11.38
CA TYR A 390 -13.90 19.98 10.89
C TYR A 390 -12.86 18.90 11.12
N ARG A 391 -13.27 17.76 11.68
CA ARG A 391 -12.38 16.61 11.88
C ARG A 391 -13.15 15.30 11.87
N ARG A 392 -12.81 14.39 10.96
CA ARG A 392 -13.40 13.05 10.86
C ARG A 392 -12.35 12.02 10.46
N ARG A 393 -12.40 10.82 11.02
CA ARG A 393 -11.59 9.69 10.55
C ARG A 393 -12.47 8.80 9.68
N TYR A 394 -11.92 8.33 8.58
CA TYR A 394 -12.60 7.41 7.67
C TYR A 394 -11.80 6.13 7.48
N GLU A 395 -12.51 5.02 7.29
CA GLU A 395 -11.92 3.70 7.06
C GLU A 395 -12.83 2.87 6.14
N LYS A 396 -12.24 2.22 5.13
CA LYS A 396 -12.86 1.23 4.26
C LYS A 396 -12.54 -0.14 4.83
N ALA A 397 -13.50 -0.73 5.54
CA ALA A 397 -13.36 -2.03 6.18
C ALA A 397 -14.72 -2.72 6.25
N ASP A 398 -14.74 -4.05 6.30
CA ASP A 398 -15.98 -4.81 6.53
C ASP A 398 -17.13 -4.42 5.58
N TRP A 399 -16.82 -4.29 4.30
CA TRP A 399 -17.78 -3.92 3.24
C TRP A 399 -18.40 -2.51 3.41
N SER A 400 -17.78 -1.65 4.21
CA SER A 400 -18.34 -0.35 4.56
C SER A 400 -17.28 0.75 4.53
N VAL A 401 -17.73 1.97 4.22
CA VAL A 401 -16.98 3.19 4.55
C VAL A 401 -17.47 3.65 5.91
N TRP A 402 -16.60 3.52 6.91
CA TRP A 402 -16.82 3.95 8.27
C TRP A 402 -16.37 5.39 8.44
N GLU A 403 -17.18 6.17 9.16
CA GLU A 403 -16.84 7.48 9.67
C GLU A 403 -16.76 7.38 11.20
N GLU A 404 -15.68 7.88 11.78
CA GLU A 404 -15.55 8.08 13.22
C GLU A 404 -15.64 9.58 13.52
N ASP A 405 -16.63 9.92 14.33
CA ASP A 405 -16.97 11.28 14.75
C ASP A 405 -17.28 11.30 16.24
N GLU A 406 -16.63 12.19 16.99
CA GLU A 406 -16.84 12.34 18.44
C GLU A 406 -16.80 11.00 19.22
N GLY A 407 -15.95 10.07 18.78
CA GLY A 407 -15.80 8.73 19.38
C GLY A 407 -16.87 7.71 18.96
N VAL A 408 -17.80 8.07 18.08
CA VAL A 408 -18.81 7.18 17.51
C VAL A 408 -18.40 6.76 16.10
N ARG A 409 -18.31 5.45 15.86
CA ARG A 409 -17.98 4.85 14.56
C ARG A 409 -19.25 4.39 13.84
N SER A 410 -19.53 4.94 12.66
CA SER A 410 -20.78 4.72 11.92
C SER A 410 -20.51 4.41 10.44
N PRO A 411 -21.18 3.42 9.82
CA PRO A 411 -21.04 3.16 8.39
C PRO A 411 -21.87 4.18 7.59
N ILE A 412 -21.20 5.01 6.79
CA ILE A 412 -21.84 6.04 5.94
C ILE A 412 -22.09 5.55 4.51
N LEU A 413 -21.38 4.50 4.06
CA LEU A 413 -21.64 3.76 2.83
C LEU A 413 -21.48 2.27 3.11
N ARG A 414 -22.32 1.42 2.50
CA ARG A 414 -22.29 -0.02 2.73
C ARG A 414 -22.54 -0.80 1.45
N TRP A 415 -21.59 -1.64 1.05
CA TRP A 415 -21.68 -2.51 -0.12
C TRP A 415 -22.67 -3.67 0.09
N PRO A 416 -23.42 -4.13 -0.93
CA PRO A 416 -23.54 -3.62 -2.31
C PRO A 416 -24.27 -2.30 -2.49
N TYR A 417 -23.80 -1.47 -3.43
CA TYR A 417 -24.38 -0.16 -3.72
C TYR A 417 -25.64 -0.24 -4.61
N ASN A 418 -26.62 -1.03 -4.20
CA ASN A 418 -27.86 -1.23 -4.94
C ASN A 418 -28.95 -0.29 -4.44
N LYS A 419 -29.77 0.23 -5.35
CA LYS A 419 -30.97 1.00 -5.00
C LYS A 419 -31.87 0.22 -4.03
N GLY A 420 -32.38 0.89 -3.00
CA GLY A 420 -33.24 0.34 -1.97
C GLY A 420 -32.49 -0.26 -0.77
N ARG A 421 -31.17 -0.47 -0.85
CA ARG A 421 -30.38 -0.94 0.28
C ARG A 421 -30.50 0.04 1.45
N THR A 422 -30.84 -0.50 2.62
CA THR A 422 -31.02 0.28 3.85
C THR A 422 -30.20 -0.30 4.99
N TRP A 423 -29.66 0.56 5.86
CA TRP A 423 -29.02 0.16 7.11
C TRP A 423 -29.17 1.25 8.17
N THR A 424 -29.09 0.85 9.43
CA THR A 424 -29.10 1.78 10.57
C THR A 424 -27.69 1.95 11.11
N ALA A 425 -27.39 3.14 11.62
CA ALA A 425 -26.14 3.46 12.29
C ALA A 425 -26.38 4.41 13.46
N GLU A 426 -25.65 4.22 14.55
CA GLU A 426 -25.63 5.17 15.65
C GLU A 426 -24.70 6.34 15.33
N LYS A 427 -25.15 7.56 15.60
CA LYS A 427 -24.37 8.81 15.56
C LYS A 427 -24.41 9.46 16.95
N ALA A 428 -23.52 10.42 17.20
CA ALA A 428 -23.51 11.17 18.46
C ALA A 428 -24.86 11.86 18.75
N GLN A 429 -25.60 12.24 17.71
CA GLN A 429 -26.91 12.91 17.81
C GLN A 429 -28.11 11.93 17.84
N GLY A 430 -27.86 10.62 17.78
CA GLY A 430 -28.88 9.58 17.79
C GLY A 430 -28.81 8.64 16.58
N SER A 431 -29.75 7.70 16.52
CA SER A 431 -29.81 6.68 15.47
C SER A 431 -30.22 7.27 14.13
N VAL A 432 -29.56 6.84 13.04
CA VAL A 432 -29.80 7.30 11.67
C VAL A 432 -30.02 6.11 10.75
N THR A 433 -31.06 6.16 9.94
CA THR A 433 -31.33 5.20 8.87
C THR A 433 -30.81 5.73 7.54
N TYR A 434 -29.94 4.95 6.89
CA TYR A 434 -29.40 5.25 5.57
C TYR A 434 -30.11 4.43 4.49
N THR A 435 -30.39 5.02 3.32
CA THR A 435 -30.97 4.32 2.16
C THR A 435 -30.26 4.75 0.87
N ILE A 436 -29.86 3.82 0.00
CA ILE A 436 -29.40 4.14 -1.36
C ILE A 436 -30.61 4.36 -2.25
N GLU A 437 -30.88 5.61 -2.64
CA GLU A 437 -32.01 5.98 -3.51
C GLU A 437 -31.68 5.82 -5.00
N SER A 438 -30.39 5.96 -5.34
CA SER A 438 -29.88 5.78 -6.68
C SER A 438 -28.44 5.30 -6.63
N ALA A 439 -28.08 4.43 -7.58
CA ALA A 439 -26.72 3.94 -7.80
C ALA A 439 -26.10 4.47 -9.10
N ALA A 440 -26.80 5.37 -9.81
CA ALA A 440 -26.41 5.88 -11.13
C ALA A 440 -26.88 7.33 -11.35
N ALA A 441 -26.94 8.14 -10.30
CA ALA A 441 -27.37 9.52 -10.40
C ALA A 441 -26.39 10.35 -11.23
N SER A 442 -26.93 11.32 -11.98
CA SER A 442 -26.15 12.38 -12.61
C SER A 442 -26.32 13.67 -11.80
N VAL A 443 -25.22 14.32 -11.45
CA VAL A 443 -25.20 15.45 -10.52
C VAL A 443 -24.39 16.58 -11.13
N LYS A 444 -25.00 17.77 -11.23
CA LYS A 444 -24.32 19.01 -11.61
C LYS A 444 -24.08 19.86 -10.36
N VAL A 445 -22.84 20.30 -10.20
CA VAL A 445 -22.35 21.18 -9.13
C VAL A 445 -21.38 22.21 -9.73
N LYS A 446 -20.86 23.13 -8.92
CA LYS A 446 -19.88 24.13 -9.38
C LYS A 446 -18.59 23.52 -9.91
N ALA A 447 -18.09 22.45 -9.29
CA ALA A 447 -16.90 21.74 -9.75
C ALA A 447 -17.08 21.01 -11.09
N GLY A 448 -18.32 20.85 -11.58
CA GLY A 448 -18.61 20.22 -12.87
C GLY A 448 -19.84 19.31 -12.84
N SER A 449 -19.89 18.42 -13.83
CA SER A 449 -20.93 17.40 -13.97
C SER A 449 -20.35 16.02 -13.75
N TYR A 450 -21.01 15.25 -12.87
CA TYR A 450 -20.62 13.89 -12.50
C TYR A 450 -21.75 12.93 -12.83
N SER A 451 -21.42 11.71 -13.23
CA SER A 451 -22.36 10.63 -13.53
C SER A 451 -22.00 9.37 -12.76
N GLY A 452 -22.95 8.45 -12.63
CA GLY A 452 -22.72 7.20 -11.91
C GLY A 452 -22.63 7.40 -10.39
N CYS A 453 -23.22 8.46 -9.85
CA CYS A 453 -23.13 8.77 -8.43
C CYS A 453 -24.13 7.98 -7.59
N LEU A 454 -23.76 7.65 -6.35
CA LEU A 454 -24.70 7.18 -5.34
C LEU A 454 -25.46 8.36 -4.75
N LYS A 455 -26.79 8.27 -4.72
CA LYS A 455 -27.63 9.16 -3.92
C LYS A 455 -28.02 8.43 -2.64
N VAL A 456 -27.49 8.87 -1.51
CA VAL A 456 -27.67 8.21 -0.22
C VAL A 456 -28.48 9.11 0.70
N ARG A 457 -29.67 8.65 1.07
CA ARG A 457 -30.53 9.27 2.08
C ARG A 457 -30.02 8.92 3.46
N SER A 458 -29.98 9.89 4.37
CA SER A 458 -29.83 9.68 5.82
C SER A 458 -31.00 10.34 6.54
N GLN A 459 -31.72 9.58 7.36
CA GLN A 459 -32.87 10.02 8.11
C GLN A 459 -32.65 9.75 9.60
N ALA A 460 -32.62 10.82 10.40
CA ALA A 460 -32.47 10.73 11.85
C ALA A 460 -33.76 10.20 12.49
N ALA A 461 -33.62 9.34 13.49
CA ALA A 461 -34.75 8.85 14.27
C ALA A 461 -35.52 10.02 14.91
N GLY A 462 -36.84 9.99 14.82
CA GLY A 462 -37.72 11.07 15.32
C GLY A 462 -37.95 12.23 14.33
N TYR A 463 -37.35 12.19 13.14
CA TYR A 463 -37.54 13.18 12.08
C TYR A 463 -38.16 12.55 10.83
N ASP A 464 -39.47 12.26 10.89
CA ASP A 464 -40.16 11.52 9.82
C ASP A 464 -40.44 12.37 8.57
N ALA A 465 -40.48 13.70 8.72
CA ALA A 465 -40.81 14.64 7.66
C ALA A 465 -39.58 15.33 7.02
N SER A 466 -38.36 14.95 7.41
CA SER A 466 -37.14 15.55 6.84
C SER A 466 -35.99 14.57 6.81
N TRP A 467 -35.17 14.64 5.77
CA TRP A 467 -33.96 13.83 5.63
C TRP A 467 -32.90 14.58 4.84
N VAL A 468 -31.67 14.04 4.85
CA VAL A 468 -30.55 14.58 4.09
C VAL A 468 -30.20 13.59 2.98
N TYR A 469 -29.84 14.08 1.80
CA TYR A 469 -29.17 13.27 0.78
C TYR A 469 -27.75 13.73 0.60
N ASP A 470 -26.82 12.79 0.64
CA ASP A 470 -25.45 12.97 0.16
C ASP A 470 -25.26 12.25 -1.18
N TYR A 471 -24.60 12.93 -2.10
CA TYR A 471 -24.28 12.41 -3.43
C TYR A 471 -22.80 12.07 -3.50
N TYR A 472 -22.47 10.79 -3.62
CA TYR A 472 -21.10 10.29 -3.71
C TYR A 472 -20.79 9.89 -5.15
N CYS A 473 -19.77 10.49 -5.77
CA CYS A 473 -19.43 10.23 -7.16
C CYS A 473 -18.08 9.49 -7.29
N PRO A 474 -17.94 8.63 -8.32
CA PRO A 474 -16.70 7.92 -8.60
C PRO A 474 -15.48 8.84 -8.71
N GLY A 475 -14.40 8.47 -8.02
CA GLY A 475 -13.11 9.18 -8.06
C GLY A 475 -13.08 10.52 -7.33
N VAL A 476 -14.20 10.96 -6.73
CA VAL A 476 -14.31 12.28 -6.09
C VAL A 476 -14.82 12.17 -4.66
N GLY A 477 -15.74 11.26 -4.37
CA GLY A 477 -16.40 11.24 -3.06
C GLY A 477 -17.66 12.09 -3.05
N ARG A 478 -17.99 12.68 -1.89
CA ARG A 478 -19.18 13.51 -1.77
C ARG A 478 -19.06 14.75 -2.65
N VAL A 479 -20.05 15.01 -3.50
CA VAL A 479 -20.09 16.21 -4.36
C VAL A 479 -21.23 17.15 -4.01
N LYS A 480 -22.29 16.68 -3.37
CA LYS A 480 -23.49 17.47 -3.08
C LYS A 480 -24.20 16.96 -1.85
N THR A 481 -24.78 17.88 -1.09
CA THR A 481 -25.74 17.60 -0.03
C THR A 481 -27.02 18.38 -0.28
N THR A 482 -28.17 17.74 -0.13
CA THR A 482 -29.49 18.35 -0.23
C THR A 482 -30.35 17.96 0.96
N VAL A 483 -31.33 18.77 1.31
CA VAL A 483 -32.32 18.45 2.35
C VAL A 483 -33.64 18.12 1.68
N GLY A 484 -34.18 16.94 1.98
CA GLY A 484 -35.46 16.48 1.47
C GLY A 484 -36.57 16.58 2.52
N VAL A 485 -37.77 16.85 2.03
CA VAL A 485 -39.05 16.78 2.75
C VAL A 485 -40.08 16.12 1.83
N PRO A 486 -41.27 15.71 2.30
CA PRO A 486 -42.30 15.17 1.43
C PRO A 486 -42.57 16.08 0.22
N GLY A 487 -42.35 15.55 -0.99
CA GLY A 487 -42.61 16.24 -2.26
C GLY A 487 -41.57 17.30 -2.67
N ALA A 488 -40.53 17.58 -1.89
CA ALA A 488 -39.52 18.58 -2.24
C ALA A 488 -38.09 18.19 -1.81
N GLU A 489 -37.11 18.65 -2.57
CA GLU A 489 -35.69 18.50 -2.27
C GLU A 489 -34.98 19.82 -2.54
N ASN A 490 -34.37 20.39 -1.51
CA ASN A 490 -33.72 21.69 -1.56
C ASN A 490 -32.20 21.52 -1.51
N PRO A 491 -31.46 22.26 -2.35
CA PRO A 491 -30.01 22.24 -2.30
C PRO A 491 -29.50 22.83 -0.98
N ASN A 492 -28.42 22.26 -0.44
CA ASN A 492 -27.78 22.73 0.79
C ASN A 492 -26.33 23.10 0.52
N THR A 493 -25.49 22.11 0.21
CA THR A 493 -24.08 22.32 -0.13
C THR A 493 -23.71 21.62 -1.42
N GLU A 494 -22.73 22.16 -2.13
CA GLU A 494 -22.18 21.56 -3.33
C GLU A 494 -20.66 21.73 -3.40
N LEU A 495 -20.01 20.84 -4.13
CA LEU A 495 -18.58 20.88 -4.38
C LEU A 495 -18.27 22.02 -5.35
N ALA A 496 -17.43 22.94 -4.90
CA ALA A 496 -16.85 24.00 -5.72
C ALA A 496 -15.52 23.57 -6.35
N GLU A 497 -14.70 22.82 -5.61
CA GLU A 497 -13.40 22.36 -6.06
C GLU A 497 -13.03 21.03 -5.41
N PHE A 498 -12.43 20.12 -6.19
CA PHE A 498 -11.77 18.92 -5.71
C PHE A 498 -10.36 18.85 -6.29
N ARG A 499 -9.38 18.64 -5.42
CA ARG A 499 -7.99 18.36 -5.80
C ARG A 499 -7.66 16.96 -5.26
N PRO A 500 -7.55 15.93 -6.12
CA PRO A 500 -7.35 14.55 -5.69
C PRO A 500 -6.04 14.32 -4.95
#